data_AF-A0A7W2CAA2-F1
#
_entry.id   AF-A0A7W2CAA2-F1
#
_cell.length_a   1.000
_cell.length_b   1.000
_cell.length_c   1.000
_cell.angle_alpha   90.00
_cell.angle_beta   90.00
_cell.angle_gamma   90.00
#
_symmetry.space_group_name_H-M   'P 1'
#
loop_
_entity.id
_entity.type
_entity.pdbx_description
1 polymer ?
#
loop_
_entity_poly.entity_id
_entity_poly.type
_entity_poly.pdbx_seq_one_letter_code
_entity_poly.pdbx_strand_id
1 'polypeptide(L)' 'TVIWDWAGLEIPSDLLADLRLLIEYSALENFSTFLNDDEKAAMVQRAENLLHSGVFPSDHSGTRYPWPII' A
#
# COMPACT_ATOMS: atom_id res chain seq x y z
N THR A 1 -2.78 -6.21 15.62
CA THR A 1 -3.92 -5.70 14.84
C THR A 1 -3.53 -5.78 13.39
N VAL A 2 -4.33 -6.48 12.60
CA VAL A 2 -4.06 -6.69 11.17
C VAL A 2 -4.67 -5.52 10.43
N ILE A 3 -4.09 -5.07 9.31
CA ILE A 3 -4.57 -3.88 8.56
C ILE A 3 -6.09 -3.93 8.24
N TRP A 4 -6.68 -5.13 8.18
CA TRP A 4 -8.12 -5.37 7.99
C TRP A 4 -9.01 -4.89 9.14
N ASP A 5 -8.48 -4.75 10.35
CA ASP A 5 -9.23 -4.23 11.51
C ASP A 5 -9.66 -2.77 11.28
N TRP A 6 -9.04 -2.07 10.32
CA TRP A 6 -9.32 -0.67 9.97
C TRP A 6 -10.03 -0.51 8.62
N ALA A 7 -10.49 -1.59 7.99
CA ALA A 7 -11.13 -1.54 6.67
C ALA A 7 -12.26 -0.48 6.59
N GLY A 8 -12.20 0.37 5.56
CA GLY A 8 -13.17 1.44 5.32
C GLY A 8 -13.00 2.69 6.20
N LEU A 9 -12.08 2.69 7.16
CA LEU A 9 -11.73 3.90 7.92
C LEU A 9 -10.85 4.82 7.06
N GLU A 10 -10.93 6.13 7.33
CA GLU A 10 -10.07 7.12 6.69
C GLU A 10 -8.60 6.85 6.99
N ILE A 11 -7.76 6.96 5.96
CA ILE A 11 -6.32 6.89 6.10
C ILE A 11 -5.85 8.24 6.66
N PRO A 12 -5.06 8.24 7.75
CA PRO A 12 -4.40 9.44 8.27
C PRO A 12 -3.67 10.23 7.17
N SER A 13 -3.78 11.56 7.22
CA SER A 13 -3.29 12.45 6.17
C SER A 13 -1.75 12.45 6.03
N ASP A 14 -1.03 12.16 7.10
CA ASP A 14 0.41 11.94 7.12
C ASP A 14 0.80 10.69 6.31
N LEU A 15 0.08 9.57 6.47
CA LEU A 15 0.30 8.36 5.67
C LEU A 15 -0.02 8.59 4.19
N LEU A 16 -1.06 9.38 3.88
CA LEU A 16 -1.34 9.79 2.49
C LEU A 16 -0.22 10.68 1.91
N ALA A 17 0.40 11.53 2.73
CA ALA A 17 1.55 12.32 2.29
C ALA A 17 2.77 11.43 2.00
N ASP A 18 3.04 10.45 2.87
CA ASP A 18 4.12 9.48 2.65
C ASP A 18 3.91 8.65 1.39
N LEU A 19 2.67 8.23 1.09
CA LEU A 19 2.36 7.53 -0.15
C LEU A 19 2.61 8.39 -1.40
N ARG A 20 2.35 9.71 -1.34
CA ARG A 20 2.68 10.62 -2.44
C ARG A 20 4.18 10.71 -2.66
N LEU A 21 4.96 10.82 -1.58
CA LEU A 21 6.42 10.82 -1.65
C LEU A 21 6.97 9.50 -2.17
N LEU A 22 6.33 8.37 -1.84
CA LEU A 22 6.75 7.04 -2.30
C LEU A 22 6.61 6.87 -3.82
N ILE A 23 5.52 7.37 -4.41
CA ILE A 23 5.27 7.25 -5.85
C ILE A 23 6.03 8.30 -6.68
N GLU A 24 6.62 9.31 -6.04
CA GLU A 24 7.61 10.17 -6.69
C GLU A 24 8.84 9.31 -7.05
N TYR A 25 9.16 9.27 -8.34
CA TYR A 25 10.09 8.33 -8.98
C TYR A 25 11.43 8.13 -8.25
N SER A 26 11.94 9.16 -7.57
CA SER A 26 13.22 9.11 -6.85
C SER A 26 13.22 8.12 -5.67
N ALA A 27 12.07 7.87 -5.04
CA ALA A 27 11.96 6.93 -3.92
C ALA A 27 11.98 5.47 -4.39
N LEU A 28 11.45 5.18 -5.58
CA LEU A 28 11.37 3.83 -6.16
C LEU A 28 12.72 3.31 -6.65
N GLU A 29 13.63 4.19 -7.05
CA GLU A 29 15.00 3.84 -7.46
C GLU A 29 15.76 3.12 -6.33
N ASN A 30 15.47 3.44 -5.07
CA ASN A 30 16.07 2.77 -3.91
C ASN A 30 15.69 1.28 -3.80
N PHE A 31 14.62 0.86 -4.47
CA PHE A 31 14.14 -0.52 -4.49
C PHE A 31 14.49 -1.25 -5.79
N SER A 32 15.22 -0.60 -6.71
CA SER A 32 15.54 -1.14 -8.04
C SER A 32 16.24 -2.50 -8.03
N THR A 33 16.98 -2.82 -6.96
CA THR A 33 17.68 -4.10 -6.78
C THR A 33 16.83 -5.18 -6.12
N PHE A 34 15.69 -4.83 -5.52
CA PHE A 34 14.82 -5.74 -4.76
C PHE A 34 13.51 -6.05 -5.44
N LEU A 35 13.04 -5.14 -6.30
CA LEU A 35 11.77 -5.27 -7.02
C LEU A 35 12.02 -5.25 -8.52
N ASN A 36 11.36 -6.14 -9.24
CA ASN A 36 11.29 -6.06 -10.69
C ASN A 36 10.32 -4.95 -11.13
N ASP A 37 10.29 -4.65 -12.42
CA ASP A 37 9.50 -3.53 -12.93
C ASP A 37 7.98 -3.75 -12.80
N ASP A 38 7.51 -4.99 -12.91
CA ASP A 38 6.09 -5.33 -12.68
C ASP A 38 5.69 -5.13 -11.21
N GLU A 39 6.58 -5.47 -10.27
CA GLU A 39 6.38 -5.27 -8.84
C GLU A 39 6.36 -3.78 -8.47
N LYS A 40 7.26 -2.98 -9.05
CA LYS A 40 7.24 -1.52 -8.89
C LYS A 40 5.94 -0.93 -9.44
N ALA A 41 5.54 -1.32 -10.66
CA ALA A 41 4.30 -0.86 -11.27
C ALA A 41 3.08 -1.25 -10.41
N ALA A 42 3.03 -2.48 -9.90
CA ALA A 42 1.97 -2.93 -9.00
C ALA A 42 1.96 -2.16 -7.67
N MET A 43 3.12 -1.80 -7.14
CA MET A 43 3.23 -0.98 -5.92
C MET A 43 2.69 0.43 -6.14
N VAL A 44 3.10 1.09 -7.23
CA VAL A 44 2.60 2.42 -7.62
C VAL A 44 1.08 2.38 -7.82
N GLN A 45 0.57 1.42 -8.58
CA GLN A 45 -0.86 1.29 -8.84
C GLN A 45 -1.67 1.13 -7.54
N ARG A 46 -1.16 0.34 -6.59
CA ARG A 46 -1.81 0.17 -5.28
C ARG A 46 -1.77 1.46 -4.46
N ALA A 47 -0.64 2.18 -4.44
CA ALA A 47 -0.52 3.45 -3.74
C ALA A 47 -1.48 4.50 -4.33
N GLU A 48 -1.60 4.60 -5.65
CA GLU A 48 -2.56 5.47 -6.32
C GLU A 48 -4.01 5.13 -5.96
N ASN A 49 -4.36 3.84 -5.90
CA ASN A 49 -5.69 3.41 -5.47
C ASN A 49 -6.00 3.82 -4.01
N LEU A 50 -5.01 3.73 -3.12
CA LEU A 50 -5.16 4.18 -1.73
C LEU A 50 -5.30 5.70 -1.64
N LEU A 51 -4.51 6.46 -2.42
CA LEU A 51 -4.60 7.91 -2.49
C LEU A 51 -5.95 8.38 -3.06
N HIS A 52 -6.48 7.65 -4.05
CA HIS A 52 -7.77 7.96 -4.66
C HIS A 52 -8.94 7.66 -3.73
N SER A 53 -8.91 6.51 -3.04
CA SER A 53 -9.99 6.10 -2.13
C SER A 53 -9.95 6.83 -0.78
N GLY A 54 -8.75 7.15 -0.28
CA GLY A 54 -8.55 7.81 1.02
C GLY A 54 -8.93 6.95 2.23
N VAL A 55 -9.26 5.68 2.03
CA VAL A 55 -9.71 4.76 3.09
C VAL A 55 -8.94 3.44 3.03
N PHE A 56 -8.81 2.78 4.18
CA PHE A 56 -8.13 1.49 4.24
C PHE A 56 -8.90 0.42 3.43
N PRO A 57 -8.18 -0.44 2.68
CA PRO A 57 -8.81 -1.41 1.81
C PRO A 57 -9.46 -2.54 2.62
N SER A 58 -10.53 -3.11 2.07
CA SER A 58 -11.18 -4.32 2.60
C SER A 58 -10.82 -5.53 1.74
N ASP A 59 -10.35 -6.61 2.37
CA ASP A 59 -10.19 -7.89 1.68
C ASP A 59 -11.53 -8.63 1.59
N HIS A 60 -12.08 -8.70 0.38
CA HIS A 60 -13.30 -9.46 0.07
C HIS A 60 -13.02 -10.93 -0.27
N SER A 61 -11.76 -11.33 -0.48
CA SER A 61 -11.40 -12.70 -0.84
C SER A 61 -11.46 -13.67 0.35
N GLY A 62 -11.40 -13.16 1.58
CA GLY A 62 -11.39 -13.96 2.80
C GLY A 62 -10.04 -14.61 3.12
N THR A 63 -9.00 -14.34 2.31
CA THR A 63 -7.68 -14.97 2.45
C THR A 63 -6.81 -14.18 3.44
N ARG A 64 -7.27 -14.12 4.69
CA ARG A 64 -6.59 -13.41 5.78
C ARG A 64 -5.47 -14.27 6.35
N TYR A 65 -4.31 -14.29 5.70
CA TYR A 65 -3.12 -14.88 6.32
C TYR A 65 -2.69 -13.99 7.50
N PRO A 66 -2.60 -14.51 8.73
CA PRO A 66 -2.06 -13.75 9.84
C PRO A 66 -0.58 -13.48 9.57
N TRP A 67 -0.15 -12.23 9.80
CA TRP A 67 1.26 -11.86 9.79
C TRP A 67 1.72 -11.50 11.22
N PRO A 68 2.90 -11.98 11.68
CA PRO A 68 3.72 -13.00 11.03
C PRO A 68 2.95 -14.32 10.92
N ILE A 69 3.27 -15.13 9.91
CA ILE A 69 2.70 -16.47 9.78
C ILE A 69 3.13 -17.25 11.01
N ILE A 70 2.16 -17.59 11.87
CA ILE A 70 2.34 -18.39 13.09
C ILE A 70 2.15 -19.87 12.74
#